data_AF-A0A5S6Q3E9-F1
#
_entry.id   AF-A0A5S6Q3E9-F1
#
_cell.length_a   1.000
_cell.length_b   1.000
_cell.length_c   1.000
_cell.angle_alpha   90.00
_cell.angle_beta   90.00
_cell.angle_gamma   90.00
#
_symmetry.space_group_name_H-M   'P 1'
#
loop_
_entity.id
_entity.type
_entity.pdbx_description
1 polymer ?
#
loop_
_entity_poly.entity_id
_entity_poly.type
_entity_poly.pdbx_seq_one_letter_code
_entity_poly.pdbx_strand_id
1 'polypeptide(L)'
;MNVAYQQQGVPPTDQQKLEQLCRFLQEALSSADECNRSNQLEQLKAAVLTINDSLFVSFFERVKNLQHNPSIPIRLFVLDFLRIGCVRHPQLLITSAPCILHMARTDSPAVKIMLLLVMSEVYPLCLRFMAKPEHGLLAELDKTFQVLSEVKMALLPLLNSDSEGTRLYAIRFVSKCILITTDASVINSPNVQQCLNGTTLLADGRGLFERLIEMLSSPSTTSSTLIVLLDILLRIVSERSAWIGEFLEKCRVLYENLPPTLSKSQTRSVQKMIRLQLQHFTSSTAGRSHERYHNRYAKKRVLRPAEHSCDASVNPDPRKRSKREDVPPIGEETASAGLGGSANDEPADITNGLIDYIQERLTPSCIVDLVIAATATWPNQMLPGFMSQYDPKKLLQCTEVNKRVLCRRIAELLKQRNLLPRIGYEAPEREKAPPVDELNSSVAPKAPGSSRRQGLLGVKDRVKDAVVSSKRCCPLSSIVLTEY
;
A
#
# COMPACT_ATOMS: atom_id res chain seq x y z
N MET A 1 -32.32 47.28 -18.80
CA MET A 1 -32.42 46.76 -17.42
C MET A 1 -32.87 45.31 -17.53
N ASN A 2 -32.18 44.26 -17.13
CA ASN A 2 -30.92 44.03 -16.43
C ASN A 2 -30.32 42.75 -17.05
N VAL A 3 -29.11 42.83 -17.59
CA VAL A 3 -28.32 41.63 -17.90
C VAL A 3 -27.47 41.36 -16.68
N ALA A 4 -27.86 40.35 -15.90
CA ALA A 4 -27.08 39.85 -14.79
C ALA A 4 -25.82 39.17 -15.36
N TYR A 5 -24.72 39.91 -15.40
CA TYR A 5 -23.39 39.33 -15.55
C TYR A 5 -23.14 38.45 -14.32
N GLN A 6 -23.27 37.13 -14.50
CA GLN A 6 -22.64 36.17 -13.61
C GLN A 6 -21.13 36.45 -13.64
N GLN A 7 -20.62 37.03 -12.56
CA GLN A 7 -19.18 37.06 -12.29
C GLN A 7 -18.75 35.60 -12.11
N GLN A 8 -18.28 34.96 -13.18
CA GLN A 8 -17.37 33.83 -13.06
C GLN A 8 -16.13 34.37 -12.34
N GLY A 9 -15.98 34.00 -11.07
CA GLY A 9 -14.90 34.47 -10.21
C GLY A 9 -13.55 34.19 -10.87
N VAL A 10 -12.78 35.25 -11.11
CA VAL A 10 -11.39 35.13 -11.53
C VAL A 10 -10.68 34.23 -10.52
N PRO A 11 -10.00 33.16 -10.96
CA PRO A 11 -9.30 32.28 -10.03
C PRO A 11 -8.27 33.11 -9.23
N PRO A 12 -8.15 32.89 -7.92
CA PRO A 12 -7.31 33.70 -7.06
C PRO A 12 -5.87 33.68 -7.58
N THR A 13 -5.27 34.86 -7.69
CA THR A 13 -3.89 35.01 -8.15
C THR A 13 -2.94 34.34 -7.17
N ASP A 14 -1.77 33.88 -7.64
CA ASP A 14 -0.75 33.28 -6.78
C ASP A 14 -0.41 34.16 -5.57
N GLN A 15 -0.38 35.49 -5.74
CA GLN A 15 -0.18 36.43 -4.65
C GLN A 15 -1.29 36.39 -3.58
N GLN A 16 -2.56 36.28 -3.99
CA GLN A 16 -3.68 36.15 -3.06
C GLN A 16 -3.65 34.82 -2.30
N LYS A 17 -3.25 33.73 -2.97
CA LYS A 17 -3.04 32.44 -2.32
C LYS A 17 -1.90 32.52 -1.30
N LEU A 18 -0.78 33.14 -1.65
CA LEU A 18 0.33 33.33 -0.71
C LEU A 18 -0.08 34.16 0.50
N GLU A 19 -0.81 35.25 0.30
CA GLU A 19 -1.35 36.08 1.39
C GLU A 19 -2.27 35.28 2.30
N GLN A 20 -3.14 34.45 1.73
CA GLN A 20 -4.01 33.55 2.49
C GLN A 20 -3.22 32.55 3.34
N LEU A 21 -2.17 31.92 2.79
CA LEU A 21 -1.29 31.02 3.54
C LEU A 21 -0.60 31.75 4.70
N CYS A 22 -0.09 32.96 4.43
CA CYS A 22 0.57 33.77 5.45
C CYS A 22 -0.40 34.16 6.56
N ARG A 23 -1.64 34.47 6.20
CA ARG A 23 -2.71 34.79 7.14
C ARG A 23 -3.00 33.61 8.07
N PHE A 24 -3.24 32.42 7.53
CA PHE A 24 -3.47 31.23 8.36
C PHE A 24 -2.29 30.95 9.30
N LEU A 25 -1.06 31.07 8.79
CA LEU A 25 0.14 30.87 9.61
C LEU A 25 0.25 31.92 10.74
N GLN A 26 0.01 33.19 10.43
CA GLN A 26 0.09 34.28 11.40
C GLN A 26 -1.03 34.19 12.45
N GLU A 27 -2.25 33.87 12.04
CA GLU A 27 -3.38 33.63 12.95
C GLU A 27 -3.07 32.45 13.89
N ALA A 28 -2.50 31.35 13.37
CA ALA A 28 -2.07 30.23 14.20
C ALA A 28 -0.97 30.61 15.22
N LEU A 29 0.04 31.39 14.79
CA LEU A 29 1.15 31.80 15.66
C LEU A 29 0.72 32.78 16.76
N SER A 30 -0.27 33.63 16.47
CA SER A 30 -0.79 34.65 17.39
C SER A 30 -1.92 34.16 18.28
N SER A 31 -2.62 33.08 17.91
CA SER A 31 -3.75 32.55 18.66
C SER A 31 -3.30 32.12 20.06
N ALA A 32 -3.99 32.55 21.11
CA ALA A 32 -3.82 32.02 22.47
C ALA A 32 -4.65 30.74 22.69
N ASP A 33 -5.73 30.57 21.92
CA ASP A 33 -6.60 29.39 21.95
C ASP A 33 -5.98 28.25 21.11
N GLU A 34 -5.79 27.09 21.76
CA GLU A 34 -5.29 25.85 21.16
C GLU A 34 -6.23 25.29 20.09
N CYS A 35 -7.55 25.42 20.27
CA CYS A 35 -8.54 24.93 19.33
C CYS A 35 -8.49 25.75 18.03
N ASN A 36 -8.57 27.08 18.15
CA ASN A 36 -8.40 27.97 17.00
C ASN A 36 -7.03 27.77 16.33
N ARG A 37 -5.93 27.64 17.09
CA ARG A 37 -4.61 27.37 16.51
C ARG A 37 -4.62 26.10 15.66
N SER A 38 -5.16 25.00 16.18
CA SER A 38 -5.24 23.73 15.46
C SER A 38 -6.07 23.85 14.18
N ASN A 39 -7.21 24.54 14.24
CA ASN A 39 -8.06 24.80 13.06
C ASN A 39 -7.34 25.61 11.99
N GLN A 40 -6.56 26.62 12.38
CA GLN A 40 -5.78 27.45 11.45
C GLN A 40 -4.66 26.66 10.79
N LEU A 41 -3.98 25.79 11.54
CA LEU A 41 -2.94 24.92 11.00
C LEU A 41 -3.52 23.88 10.03
N GLU A 42 -4.69 23.31 10.31
CA GLU A 42 -5.34 22.38 9.39
C GLU A 42 -5.83 23.08 8.10
N GLN A 43 -6.42 24.27 8.21
CA GLN A 43 -6.74 25.09 7.05
C GLN A 43 -5.50 25.42 6.21
N LEU A 44 -4.38 25.71 6.89
CA LEU A 44 -3.10 25.93 6.23
C LEU A 44 -2.63 24.68 5.47
N LYS A 45 -2.70 23.48 6.06
CA LYS A 45 -2.34 22.23 5.36
C LYS A 45 -3.20 22.02 4.12
N ALA A 46 -4.52 22.18 4.26
CA ALA A 46 -5.46 21.99 3.16
C ALA A 46 -5.19 22.97 2.01
N ALA A 47 -4.98 24.26 2.32
CA ALA A 47 -4.68 25.28 1.33
C ALA A 47 -3.38 24.98 0.57
N VAL A 48 -2.36 24.47 1.25
CA VAL A 48 -1.06 24.12 0.66
C VAL A 48 -1.14 22.96 -0.35
N LEU A 49 -2.17 22.12 -0.31
CA LEU A 49 -2.36 21.09 -1.34
C LEU A 49 -2.85 21.67 -2.68
N THR A 50 -3.38 22.89 -2.69
CA THR A 50 -4.03 23.51 -3.87
C THR A 50 -3.16 24.52 -4.62
N ILE A 51 -2.00 24.86 -4.08
CA ILE A 51 -1.06 25.81 -4.68
C ILE A 51 -0.15 25.15 -5.71
N ASN A 52 0.42 25.94 -6.61
CA ASN A 52 1.45 25.47 -7.54
C ASN A 52 2.80 25.25 -6.84
N ASP A 53 3.68 24.51 -7.50
CA ASP A 53 4.95 24.05 -6.93
C ASP A 53 5.92 25.20 -6.62
N SER A 54 5.96 26.24 -7.47
CA SER A 54 6.81 27.41 -7.25
C SER A 54 6.46 28.14 -5.96
N LEU A 55 5.16 28.39 -5.73
CA LEU A 55 4.68 29.03 -4.51
C LEU A 55 4.87 28.13 -3.29
N PHE A 56 4.66 26.82 -3.43
CA PHE A 56 4.91 25.85 -2.38
C PHE A 56 6.34 25.93 -1.88
N VAL A 57 7.33 25.84 -2.78
CA VAL A 57 8.76 25.87 -2.42
C VAL A 57 9.11 27.22 -1.75
N SER A 58 8.55 28.34 -2.23
CA SER A 58 8.78 29.65 -1.62
C SER A 58 8.20 29.77 -0.20
N PHE A 59 7.05 29.15 0.05
CA PHE A 59 6.38 29.16 1.36
C PHE A 59 7.02 28.16 2.34
N PHE A 60 7.59 27.07 1.81
CA PHE A 60 8.20 26.00 2.60
C PHE A 60 9.27 26.48 3.58
N GLU A 61 10.16 27.36 3.13
CA GLU A 61 11.20 27.95 3.96
C GLU A 61 10.63 28.72 5.16
N ARG A 62 9.48 29.39 4.99
CA ARG A 62 8.84 30.16 6.07
C ARG A 62 8.35 29.24 7.18
N VAL A 63 7.73 28.11 6.82
CA VAL A 63 7.28 27.12 7.81
C VAL A 63 8.46 26.41 8.47
N LYS A 64 9.46 25.98 7.68
CA LYS A 64 10.67 25.33 8.19
C LYS A 64 11.38 26.16 9.27
N ASN A 65 11.45 27.48 9.08
CA ASN A 65 12.09 28.39 10.03
C ASN A 65 11.41 28.46 11.40
N LEU A 66 10.22 27.88 11.57
CA LEU A 66 9.52 27.76 12.84
C LEU A 66 9.98 26.55 13.68
N GLN A 67 11.04 25.84 13.28
CA GLN A 67 11.58 24.67 14.00
C GLN A 67 11.91 24.92 15.47
N HIS A 68 12.29 26.16 15.82
CA HIS A 68 12.65 26.56 17.18
C HIS A 68 11.47 27.16 17.97
N ASN A 69 10.25 27.13 17.41
CA ASN A 69 9.09 27.70 18.08
C ASN A 69 8.84 26.98 19.43
N PRO A 70 8.55 27.71 20.52
CA PRO A 70 8.33 27.10 21.83
C PRO A 70 7.07 26.22 21.87
N SER A 71 6.06 26.53 21.06
CA SER A 71 4.79 25.80 21.00
C SER A 71 4.99 24.41 20.39
N ILE A 72 4.67 23.36 21.16
CA ILE A 72 4.71 21.97 20.70
C ILE A 72 3.80 21.78 19.47
N PRO A 73 2.52 22.21 19.46
CA PRO A 73 1.66 22.13 18.27
C PRO A 73 2.29 22.68 16.99
N ILE A 74 2.98 23.83 17.08
CA ILE A 74 3.68 24.42 15.93
C ILE A 74 4.82 23.52 15.47
N ARG A 75 5.63 22.98 16.38
CA ARG A 75 6.72 22.05 16.00
C ARG A 75 6.18 20.74 15.38
N LEU A 76 5.07 20.21 15.88
CA LEU A 76 4.40 19.04 15.28
C LEU A 76 3.92 19.36 13.85
N PHE A 77 3.33 20.53 13.66
CA PHE A 77 2.93 21.00 12.34
C PHE A 77 4.13 21.17 11.40
N VAL A 78 5.22 21.78 11.86
CA VAL A 78 6.46 21.90 11.06
C VAL A 78 6.91 20.53 10.60
N LEU A 79 7.00 19.54 11.50
CA LEU A 79 7.37 18.16 11.13
C LEU A 79 6.48 17.55 10.06
N ASP A 80 5.15 17.68 10.20
CA ASP A 80 4.21 17.18 9.19
C ASP A 80 4.38 17.91 7.85
N PHE A 81 4.60 19.23 7.92
CA PHE A 81 4.79 20.06 6.75
C PHE A 81 6.07 19.69 5.99
N LEU A 82 7.16 19.41 6.70
CA LEU A 82 8.39 18.90 6.11
C LEU A 82 8.14 17.57 5.39
N ARG A 83 7.38 16.65 6.00
CA ARG A 83 7.00 15.38 5.37
C ARG A 83 6.23 15.61 4.08
N ILE A 84 5.17 16.43 4.10
CA ILE A 84 4.37 16.76 2.92
C ILE A 84 5.26 17.35 1.82
N GLY A 85 6.13 18.31 2.18
CA GLY A 85 7.04 18.94 1.23
C GLY A 85 8.07 18.00 0.64
N CYS A 86 8.68 17.12 1.45
CA CYS A 86 9.63 16.14 0.96
C CYS A 86 8.95 15.13 0.01
N VAL A 87 7.76 14.65 0.35
CA VAL A 87 7.01 13.71 -0.51
C VAL A 87 6.62 14.36 -1.85
N ARG A 88 6.21 15.64 -1.83
CA ARG A 88 5.86 16.40 -3.04
C ARG A 88 7.09 16.76 -3.88
N HIS A 89 8.17 17.20 -3.21
CA HIS A 89 9.42 17.66 -3.81
C HIS A 89 10.61 17.03 -3.08
N PRO A 90 11.10 15.86 -3.55
CA PRO A 90 12.19 15.13 -2.89
C PRO A 90 13.48 15.92 -2.67
N GLN A 91 13.75 16.95 -3.48
CA GLN A 91 14.91 17.84 -3.30
C GLN A 91 14.89 18.57 -1.95
N LEU A 92 13.70 18.84 -1.39
CA LEU A 92 13.55 19.49 -0.08
C LEU A 92 14.08 18.63 1.08
N LEU A 93 14.37 17.34 0.85
CA LEU A 93 15.04 16.49 1.84
C LEU A 93 16.36 17.11 2.33
N ILE A 94 17.14 17.68 1.41
CA ILE A 94 18.48 18.21 1.70
C ILE A 94 18.40 19.36 2.72
N THR A 95 17.45 20.27 2.52
CA THR A 95 17.26 21.41 3.40
C THR A 95 16.45 21.08 4.66
N SER A 96 15.67 19.99 4.63
CA SER A 96 14.82 19.56 5.75
C SER A 96 15.57 18.70 6.77
N ALA A 97 16.57 17.91 6.35
CA ALA A 97 17.25 16.97 7.24
C ALA A 97 17.87 17.62 8.50
N PRO A 98 18.51 18.79 8.45
CA PRO A 98 19.01 19.47 9.66
C PRO A 98 17.90 19.84 10.64
N CYS A 99 16.74 20.25 10.12
CA CYS A 99 15.55 20.60 10.90
C CYS A 99 14.99 19.37 11.63
N ILE A 100 14.88 18.25 10.92
CA ILE A 100 14.45 16.97 11.48
C ILE A 100 15.44 16.50 12.56
N LEU A 101 16.75 16.61 12.30
CA LEU A 101 17.79 16.26 13.28
C LEU A 101 17.71 17.13 14.54
N HIS A 102 17.49 18.43 14.39
CA HIS A 102 17.30 19.32 15.53
C HIS A 102 16.12 18.86 16.40
N MET A 103 14.97 18.57 15.78
CA MET A 103 13.78 18.12 16.51
C MET A 103 13.96 16.73 17.14
N ALA A 104 14.79 15.87 16.55
CA ALA A 104 15.14 14.56 17.11
C ALA A 104 15.90 14.64 18.44
N ARG A 105 16.52 15.78 18.77
CA ARG A 105 17.21 16.01 20.04
C ARG A 105 16.29 16.47 21.17
N THR A 106 15.01 16.73 20.90
CA THR A 106 14.05 17.16 21.92
C THR A 106 13.60 15.99 22.79
N ASP A 107 13.24 16.24 24.05
CA ASP A 107 12.71 15.20 24.95
C ASP A 107 11.18 15.08 24.90
N SER A 108 10.51 15.89 24.08
CA SER A 108 9.04 15.90 24.01
C SER A 108 8.53 14.58 23.38
N PRO A 109 7.70 13.80 24.10
CA PRO A 109 7.18 12.53 23.57
C PRO A 109 6.29 12.75 22.35
N ALA A 110 5.52 13.84 22.31
CA ALA A 110 4.69 14.20 21.16
C ALA A 110 5.55 14.44 19.90
N VAL A 111 6.69 15.13 20.05
CA VAL A 111 7.62 15.38 18.94
C VAL A 111 8.28 14.07 18.50
N LYS A 112 8.65 13.18 19.42
CA LYS A 112 9.21 11.85 19.10
C LYS A 112 8.22 10.98 18.33
N ILE A 113 6.95 10.94 18.73
CA ILE A 113 5.89 10.22 18.00
C ILE A 113 5.75 10.79 16.59
N MET A 114 5.72 12.12 16.46
CA MET A 114 5.63 12.75 15.16
C MET A 114 6.86 12.48 14.28
N LEU A 115 8.06 12.47 14.86
CA LEU A 115 9.29 12.08 14.15
C LEU A 115 9.22 10.64 13.65
N LEU A 116 8.69 9.69 14.43
CA LEU A 116 8.50 8.31 13.98
C LEU A 116 7.58 8.24 12.74
N LEU A 117 6.51 9.04 12.72
CA LEU A 117 5.61 9.16 11.57
C LEU A 117 6.32 9.77 10.36
N VAL A 118 6.96 10.92 10.53
CA VAL A 118 7.69 11.62 9.46
C VAL A 118 8.81 10.75 8.88
N MET A 119 9.64 10.15 9.74
CA MET A 119 10.76 9.31 9.32
C MET A 119 10.32 8.01 8.66
N SER A 120 9.10 7.52 8.93
CA SER A 120 8.51 6.37 8.23
C SER A 120 8.27 6.63 6.74
N GLU A 121 8.16 7.89 6.32
CA GLU A 121 8.02 8.29 4.92
C GLU A 121 9.33 8.88 4.37
N VAL A 122 9.99 9.75 5.13
CA VAL A 122 11.19 10.49 4.73
C VAL A 122 12.41 9.58 4.55
N TYR A 123 12.65 8.63 5.46
CA TYR A 123 13.83 7.76 5.36
C TYR A 123 13.76 6.84 4.12
N PRO A 124 12.63 6.13 3.85
CA PRO A 124 12.50 5.38 2.62
C PRO A 124 12.56 6.23 1.35
N LEU A 125 11.97 7.44 1.39
CA LEU A 125 11.99 8.36 0.27
C LEU A 125 13.42 8.78 -0.09
N CYS A 126 14.26 9.09 0.90
CA CYS A 126 15.65 9.47 0.68
C CYS A 126 16.43 8.39 -0.08
N LEU A 127 16.35 7.13 0.34
CA LEU A 127 17.02 6.01 -0.35
C LEU A 127 16.48 5.79 -1.77
N ARG A 128 15.15 5.89 -1.98
CA ARG A 128 14.57 5.79 -3.32
C ARG A 128 15.03 6.92 -4.23
N PHE A 129 15.15 8.13 -3.69
CA PHE A 129 15.62 9.29 -4.44
C PHE A 129 17.11 9.17 -4.75
N MET A 130 17.93 8.70 -3.80
CA MET A 130 19.35 8.38 -4.04
C MET A 130 19.54 7.29 -5.12
N ALA A 131 18.62 6.34 -5.24
CA ALA A 131 18.71 5.33 -6.30
C ALA A 131 18.55 5.93 -7.71
N LYS A 132 17.84 7.06 -7.83
CA LYS A 132 17.57 7.77 -9.09
C LYS A 132 17.61 9.30 -8.85
N PRO A 133 18.80 9.85 -8.53
CA PRO A 133 18.92 11.25 -8.15
C PRO A 133 18.78 12.12 -9.39
N GLU A 134 18.34 13.35 -9.18
CA GLU A 134 18.53 14.38 -10.21
C GLU A 134 20.02 14.71 -10.35
N HIS A 135 20.41 15.18 -11.54
CA HIS A 135 21.80 15.43 -11.86
C HIS A 135 22.46 16.37 -10.83
N GLY A 136 23.59 15.95 -10.27
CA GLY A 136 24.41 16.75 -9.35
C GLY A 136 24.07 16.63 -7.85
N LEU A 137 22.92 16.05 -7.48
CA LEU A 137 22.47 16.03 -6.07
C LEU A 137 23.03 14.87 -5.24
N LEU A 138 23.69 13.88 -5.84
CA LEU A 138 24.05 12.63 -5.15
C LEU A 138 24.92 12.84 -3.91
N ALA A 139 25.90 13.75 -3.97
CA ALA A 139 26.80 14.03 -2.83
C ALA A 139 26.07 14.73 -1.67
N GLU A 140 25.08 15.58 -1.97
CA GLU A 140 24.26 16.24 -0.96
C GLU A 140 23.26 15.25 -0.34
N LEU A 141 22.71 14.34 -1.15
CA LEU A 141 21.85 13.28 -0.69
C LEU A 141 22.57 12.26 0.19
N ASP A 142 23.84 11.95 -0.09
CA ASP A 142 24.66 11.12 0.80
C ASP A 142 24.79 11.73 2.20
N LYS A 143 25.16 13.01 2.28
CA LYS A 143 25.20 13.76 3.56
C LYS A 143 23.82 13.80 4.24
N THR A 144 22.76 14.01 3.44
CA THR A 144 21.38 14.02 3.92
C THR A 144 21.01 12.66 4.53
N PHE A 145 21.41 11.56 3.89
CA PHE A 145 21.16 10.21 4.38
C PHE A 145 21.92 9.91 5.67
N GLN A 146 23.16 10.40 5.82
CA GLN A 146 23.92 10.29 7.07
C GLN A 146 23.19 10.99 8.21
N VAL A 147 22.71 12.21 8.00
CA VAL A 147 21.89 12.96 8.97
C VAL A 147 20.61 12.20 9.33
N LEU A 148 19.88 11.69 8.33
CA LEU A 148 18.66 10.91 8.57
C LEU A 148 18.94 9.57 9.27
N SER A 149 20.13 9.00 9.06
CA SER A 149 20.59 7.80 9.77
C SER A 149 20.90 8.09 11.24
N GLU A 150 21.46 9.26 11.56
CA GLU A 150 21.58 9.71 12.96
C GLU A 150 20.21 9.82 13.63
N VAL A 151 19.23 10.39 12.93
CA VAL A 151 17.84 10.47 13.42
C VAL A 151 17.25 9.08 13.62
N LYS A 152 17.43 8.15 12.67
CA LYS A 152 17.03 6.74 12.83
C LYS A 152 17.61 6.19 14.13
N MET A 153 18.91 6.33 14.35
CA MET A 153 19.57 5.82 15.56
C MET A 153 19.03 6.45 16.85
N ALA A 154 18.70 7.74 16.83
CA ALA A 154 18.08 8.43 17.97
C ALA A 154 16.65 7.95 18.27
N LEU A 155 15.94 7.37 17.30
CA LEU A 155 14.57 6.87 17.44
C LEU A 155 14.51 5.37 17.78
N LEU A 156 15.53 4.57 17.45
CA LEU A 156 15.55 3.13 17.74
C LEU A 156 15.35 2.75 19.22
N PRO A 157 15.86 3.50 20.22
CA PRO A 157 15.59 3.21 21.63
C PRO A 157 14.10 3.21 22.00
N LEU A 158 13.25 3.89 21.22
CA LEU A 158 11.81 3.96 21.46
C LEU A 158 11.09 2.61 21.25
N LEU A 159 11.73 1.62 20.63
CA LEU A 159 11.24 0.22 20.63
C LEU A 159 11.07 -0.34 22.05
N ASN A 160 11.82 0.19 23.01
CA ASN A 160 11.76 -0.21 24.41
C ASN A 160 11.05 0.84 25.29
N SER A 161 10.29 1.76 24.70
CA SER A 161 9.56 2.77 25.47
C SER A 161 8.50 2.12 26.37
N ASP A 162 8.32 2.66 27.57
CA ASP A 162 7.23 2.26 28.48
C ASP A 162 5.85 2.60 27.91
N SER A 163 5.77 3.66 27.10
CA SER A 163 4.56 4.04 26.39
C SER A 163 4.27 3.05 25.26
N GLU A 164 3.22 2.25 25.42
CA GLU A 164 2.79 1.29 24.40
C GLU A 164 2.53 1.97 23.05
N GLY A 165 1.87 3.13 23.04
CA GLY A 165 1.65 3.90 21.81
C GLY A 165 2.95 4.27 21.10
N THR A 166 3.91 4.84 21.83
CA THR A 166 5.23 5.21 21.28
C THR A 166 5.97 4.00 20.73
N ARG A 167 5.95 2.88 21.46
CA ARG A 167 6.55 1.61 21.04
C ARG A 167 5.93 1.07 19.74
N LEU A 168 4.60 1.13 19.60
CA LEU A 168 3.91 0.70 18.36
C LEU A 168 4.28 1.57 17.15
N TYR A 169 4.41 2.89 17.32
CA TYR A 169 4.92 3.75 16.25
C TYR A 169 6.38 3.42 15.90
N ALA A 170 7.22 3.11 16.89
CA ALA A 170 8.60 2.70 16.66
C ALA A 170 8.70 1.40 15.86
N ILE A 171 7.87 0.39 16.18
CA ILE A 171 7.81 -0.87 15.42
C ILE A 171 7.42 -0.60 13.96
N ARG A 172 6.42 0.25 13.71
CA ARG A 172 5.99 0.63 12.35
C ARG A 172 7.09 1.35 11.57
N PHE A 173 7.78 2.28 12.22
CA PHE A 173 8.93 2.98 11.63
C PHE A 173 10.05 2.00 11.25
N VAL A 174 10.44 1.12 12.17
CA VAL A 174 11.49 0.13 11.95
C VAL A 174 11.11 -0.83 10.82
N SER A 175 9.84 -1.22 10.71
CA SER A 175 9.35 -1.99 9.56
C SER A 175 9.60 -1.29 8.23
N LYS A 176 9.36 0.02 8.14
CA LYS A 176 9.64 0.80 6.92
C LYS A 176 11.13 0.85 6.62
N CYS A 177 11.98 1.01 7.64
CA CYS A 177 13.44 0.93 7.50
C CYS A 177 13.88 -0.43 6.97
N ILE A 178 13.39 -1.54 7.54
CA ILE A 178 13.70 -2.90 7.09
C ILE A 178 13.34 -3.07 5.62
N LEU A 179 12.12 -2.68 5.23
CA LEU A 179 11.66 -2.85 3.85
C LEU A 179 12.54 -2.09 2.86
N ILE A 180 12.88 -0.82 3.11
CA ILE A 180 13.70 -0.07 2.16
C ILE A 180 15.16 -0.52 2.13
N THR A 181 15.74 -0.86 3.28
CA THR A 181 17.14 -1.32 3.40
C THR A 181 17.35 -2.76 2.93
N THR A 182 16.27 -3.45 2.54
CA THR A 182 16.33 -4.78 1.90
C THR A 182 15.65 -4.82 0.54
N ASP A 183 15.27 -3.66 -0.01
CA ASP A 183 14.74 -3.55 -1.37
C ASP A 183 15.88 -3.66 -2.39
N ALA A 184 15.95 -4.80 -3.08
CA ALA A 184 16.97 -5.07 -4.09
C ALA A 184 16.99 -4.03 -5.23
N SER A 185 15.86 -3.41 -5.56
CA SER A 185 15.80 -2.39 -6.62
C SER A 185 16.48 -1.08 -6.22
N VAL A 186 16.55 -0.81 -4.92
CA VAL A 186 17.17 0.39 -4.35
C VAL A 186 18.62 0.12 -4.01
N ILE A 187 18.88 -0.96 -3.28
CA ILE A 187 20.22 -1.30 -2.79
C ILE A 187 21.16 -1.60 -3.96
N ASN A 188 20.70 -2.30 -4.99
CA ASN A 188 21.54 -2.65 -6.14
C ASN A 188 21.67 -1.49 -7.14
N SER A 189 21.09 -0.31 -6.87
CA SER A 189 21.32 0.87 -7.71
C SER A 189 22.80 1.27 -7.64
N PRO A 190 23.43 1.60 -8.78
CA PRO A 190 24.84 2.00 -8.81
C PRO A 190 25.11 3.21 -7.90
N ASN A 191 24.18 4.16 -7.82
CA ASN A 191 24.31 5.36 -6.98
C ASN A 191 24.34 5.03 -5.49
N VAL A 192 23.47 4.13 -5.04
CA VAL A 192 23.42 3.70 -3.63
C VAL A 192 24.66 2.87 -3.28
N GLN A 193 25.10 2.00 -4.19
CA GLN A 193 26.34 1.23 -4.01
C GLN A 193 27.57 2.12 -3.93
N GLN A 194 27.62 3.18 -4.73
CA GLN A 194 28.71 4.15 -4.72
C GLN A 194 28.80 4.94 -3.41
N CYS A 195 27.66 5.34 -2.83
CA CYS A 195 27.64 6.19 -1.63
C CYS A 195 27.63 5.42 -0.31
N LEU A 196 26.81 4.37 -0.19
CA LEU A 196 26.40 3.83 1.13
C LEU A 196 26.84 2.38 1.38
N ASN A 197 27.53 1.75 0.41
CA ASN A 197 27.84 0.32 0.38
C ASN A 197 26.57 -0.53 0.65
N GLY A 198 25.93 -1.04 -0.39
CA GLY A 198 24.64 -1.72 -0.22
C GLY A 198 24.68 -2.94 0.69
N THR A 199 25.85 -3.56 0.89
CA THR A 199 26.02 -4.67 1.84
C THR A 199 25.84 -4.24 3.29
N THR A 200 26.32 -3.05 3.67
CA THR A 200 26.14 -2.51 5.02
C THR A 200 24.69 -2.10 5.27
N LEU A 201 23.99 -1.57 4.26
CA LEU A 201 22.55 -1.28 4.34
C LEU A 201 21.74 -2.58 4.52
N LEU A 202 22.08 -3.63 3.77
CA LEU A 202 21.40 -4.93 3.91
C LEU A 202 21.61 -5.52 5.30
N ALA A 203 22.83 -5.42 5.84
CA ALA A 203 23.15 -5.86 7.20
C ALA A 203 22.39 -5.04 8.26
N ASP A 204 22.26 -3.72 8.10
CA ASP A 204 21.43 -2.86 8.95
C ASP A 204 19.97 -3.30 8.94
N GLY A 205 19.38 -3.53 7.75
CA GLY A 205 18.02 -4.04 7.61
C GLY A 205 17.81 -5.40 8.26
N ARG A 206 18.79 -6.30 8.15
CA ARG A 206 18.78 -7.61 8.80
C ARG A 206 18.81 -7.48 10.34
N GLY A 207 19.69 -6.64 10.88
CA GLY A 207 19.77 -6.42 12.33
C GLY A 207 18.50 -5.80 12.90
N LEU A 208 17.84 -4.89 12.15
CA LEU A 208 16.53 -4.36 12.54
C LEU A 208 15.44 -5.44 12.54
N PHE A 209 15.45 -6.36 11.58
CA PHE A 209 14.52 -7.49 11.55
C PHE A 209 14.73 -8.43 12.75
N GLU A 210 15.99 -8.76 13.08
CA GLU A 210 16.35 -9.56 14.25
C GLU A 210 15.84 -8.91 15.54
N ARG A 211 15.98 -7.59 15.67
CA ARG A 211 15.45 -6.85 16.82
C ARG A 211 13.93 -6.93 16.92
N LEU A 212 13.19 -6.82 15.81
CA LEU A 212 11.73 -6.96 15.82
C LEU A 212 11.28 -8.40 16.11
N ILE A 213 11.93 -9.41 15.53
CA ILE A 213 11.51 -10.80 15.71
C ILE A 213 11.82 -11.30 17.14
N GLU A 214 12.87 -10.79 17.78
CA GLU A 214 13.17 -11.07 19.19
C GLU A 214 12.13 -10.50 20.15
N MET A 215 11.48 -9.38 19.81
CA MET A 215 10.42 -8.80 20.64
C MET A 215 9.20 -9.72 20.81
N LEU A 216 8.98 -10.67 19.88
CA LEU A 216 7.93 -11.68 20.02
C LEU A 216 8.14 -12.57 21.26
N SER A 217 9.40 -12.78 21.67
CA SER A 217 9.76 -13.61 22.81
C SER A 217 9.95 -12.83 24.11
N SER A 218 9.76 -11.50 24.09
CA SER A 218 9.97 -10.68 25.29
C SER A 218 8.83 -10.89 26.30
N PRO A 219 9.15 -11.12 27.60
CA PRO A 219 8.16 -11.39 28.64
C PRO A 219 7.32 -10.16 29.01
N SER A 220 7.81 -8.95 28.71
CA SER A 220 7.12 -7.68 28.96
C SER A 220 6.19 -7.25 27.81
N THR A 221 6.14 -8.01 26.71
CA THR A 221 5.33 -7.65 25.54
C THR A 221 3.85 -7.90 25.80
N THR A 222 3.02 -6.86 25.60
CA THR A 222 1.57 -6.94 25.74
C THR A 222 0.93 -7.74 24.59
N SER A 223 -0.29 -8.25 24.79
CA SER A 223 -1.03 -8.94 23.73
C SER A 223 -1.27 -8.06 22.50
N SER A 224 -1.52 -6.77 22.69
CA SER A 224 -1.74 -5.81 21.59
C SER A 224 -0.45 -5.60 20.80
N THR A 225 0.68 -5.46 21.49
CA THR A 225 1.99 -5.35 20.83
C THR A 225 2.31 -6.63 20.05
N LEU A 226 2.08 -7.82 20.61
CA LEU A 226 2.27 -9.09 19.90
C LEU A 226 1.43 -9.17 18.62
N ILE A 227 0.15 -8.80 18.69
CA ILE A 227 -0.75 -8.84 17.53
C ILE A 227 -0.25 -7.92 16.41
N VAL A 228 0.13 -6.69 16.73
CA VAL A 228 0.63 -5.72 15.75
C VAL A 228 1.98 -6.17 15.18
N LEU A 229 2.87 -6.67 16.03
CA LEU A 229 4.20 -7.14 15.63
C LEU A 229 4.13 -8.34 14.71
N LEU A 230 3.25 -9.31 15.00
CA LEU A 230 2.98 -10.46 14.13
C LEU A 230 2.52 -10.01 12.75
N ASP A 231 1.58 -9.06 12.67
CA ASP A 231 1.08 -8.52 11.40
C ASP A 231 2.16 -7.82 10.57
N ILE A 232 2.94 -6.98 11.23
CA ILE A 232 4.06 -6.27 10.62
C ILE A 232 5.14 -7.24 10.13
N LEU A 233 5.51 -8.24 10.93
CA LEU A 233 6.50 -9.25 10.56
C LEU A 233 6.00 -10.12 9.40
N LEU A 234 4.73 -10.52 9.39
CA LEU A 234 4.12 -11.25 8.27
C LEU A 234 4.24 -10.44 6.97
N ARG A 235 3.96 -9.13 7.01
CA ARG A 235 4.11 -8.26 5.85
C ARG A 235 5.56 -8.20 5.38
N ILE A 236 6.52 -8.04 6.30
CA ILE A 236 7.95 -8.03 5.97
C ILE A 236 8.37 -9.33 5.28
N VAL A 237 8.09 -10.50 5.87
CA VAL A 237 8.53 -11.79 5.31
C VAL A 237 7.78 -12.17 4.04
N SER A 238 6.57 -11.64 3.84
CA SER A 238 5.85 -11.79 2.56
C SER A 238 6.55 -11.07 1.42
N GLU A 239 7.21 -9.94 1.71
CA GLU A 239 8.04 -9.20 0.75
C GLU A 239 9.50 -9.69 0.72
N ARG A 240 9.96 -10.40 1.77
CA ARG A 240 11.33 -10.91 1.94
C ARG A 240 11.32 -12.40 2.22
N SER A 241 11.15 -13.18 1.15
CA SER A 241 10.91 -14.62 1.24
C SER A 241 12.02 -15.42 1.94
N ALA A 242 13.25 -14.90 1.96
CA ALA A 242 14.39 -15.51 2.66
C ALA A 242 14.18 -15.64 4.18
N TRP A 243 13.32 -14.81 4.79
CA TRP A 243 13.13 -14.75 6.24
C TRP A 243 11.87 -15.47 6.74
N ILE A 244 11.09 -16.06 5.83
CA ILE A 244 9.85 -16.77 6.15
C ILE A 244 10.11 -17.91 7.14
N GLY A 245 11.13 -18.74 6.91
CA GLY A 245 11.42 -19.89 7.77
C GLY A 245 11.69 -19.50 9.22
N GLU A 246 12.47 -18.42 9.40
CA GLU A 246 12.80 -17.86 10.71
C GLU A 246 11.55 -17.32 11.43
N PHE A 247 10.69 -16.61 10.71
CA PHE A 247 9.41 -16.13 11.24
C PHE A 247 8.46 -17.27 11.64
N LEU A 248 8.33 -18.29 10.81
CA LEU A 248 7.46 -19.45 11.10
C LEU A 248 7.92 -20.21 12.33
N GLU A 249 9.23 -20.42 12.48
CA GLU A 249 9.79 -21.08 13.66
C GLU A 249 9.53 -20.24 14.93
N LYS A 250 9.73 -18.92 14.85
CA LYS A 250 9.43 -18.01 15.97
C LYS A 250 7.94 -18.00 16.32
N CYS A 251 7.04 -18.07 15.34
CA CYS A 251 5.60 -18.19 15.58
C CYS A 251 5.24 -19.51 16.27
N ARG A 252 5.88 -20.62 15.88
CA ARG A 252 5.70 -21.92 16.52
C ARG A 252 6.12 -21.89 17.99
N VAL A 253 7.34 -21.42 18.25
CA VAL A 253 7.86 -21.30 19.63
C VAL A 253 6.99 -20.39 20.47
N LEU A 254 6.55 -19.24 19.93
CA LEU A 254 5.64 -18.32 20.61
C LEU A 254 4.28 -18.96 20.91
N TYR A 255 3.74 -19.74 19.97
CA TYR A 255 2.44 -20.40 20.16
C TYR A 255 2.44 -21.37 21.34
N GLU A 256 3.56 -22.09 21.52
CA GLU A 256 3.78 -23.03 22.62
C GLU A 256 4.14 -22.32 23.94
N ASN A 257 4.84 -21.18 23.86
CA ASN A 257 5.42 -20.46 25.01
C ASN A 257 4.96 -19.00 25.09
N LEU A 258 3.65 -18.79 25.20
CA LEU A 258 3.11 -17.44 25.37
C LEU A 258 3.53 -16.82 26.72
N PRO A 259 3.74 -15.49 26.80
CA PRO A 259 4.10 -14.85 28.05
C PRO A 259 3.09 -15.16 29.17
N PRO A 260 3.55 -15.59 30.36
CA PRO A 260 2.65 -15.96 31.47
C PRO A 260 1.87 -14.77 32.05
N THR A 261 2.27 -13.54 31.68
CA THR A 261 1.62 -12.29 32.04
C THR A 261 0.28 -12.07 31.29
N LEU A 262 0.00 -12.83 30.23
CA LEU A 262 -1.22 -12.71 29.46
C LEU A 262 -2.39 -13.44 30.14
N SER A 263 -3.55 -12.79 30.20
CA SER A 263 -4.79 -13.43 30.63
C SER A 263 -5.22 -14.53 29.66
N LYS A 264 -6.15 -15.40 30.09
CA LYS A 264 -6.70 -16.47 29.23
C LYS A 264 -7.33 -15.93 27.94
N SER A 265 -8.02 -14.79 28.00
CA SER A 265 -8.63 -14.16 26.82
C SER A 265 -7.58 -13.59 25.88
N GLN A 266 -6.55 -12.92 26.43
CA GLN A 266 -5.42 -12.40 25.66
C GLN A 266 -4.64 -13.52 24.95
N THR A 267 -4.36 -14.61 25.68
CA THR A 267 -3.71 -15.82 25.14
C THR A 267 -4.48 -16.36 23.95
N ARG A 268 -5.81 -16.54 24.08
CA ARG A 268 -6.67 -16.99 22.97
C ARG A 268 -6.65 -16.04 21.77
N SER A 269 -6.64 -14.73 22.00
CA SER A 269 -6.58 -13.73 20.93
C SER A 269 -5.27 -13.79 20.16
N VAL A 270 -4.12 -13.90 20.86
CA VAL A 270 -2.80 -14.05 20.21
C VAL A 270 -2.73 -15.36 19.42
N GLN A 271 -3.16 -16.47 20.00
CA GLN A 271 -3.21 -17.77 19.29
C GLN A 271 -4.10 -17.73 18.05
N LYS A 272 -5.26 -17.07 18.14
CA LYS A 272 -6.16 -16.87 17.01
C LYS A 272 -5.47 -16.05 15.92
N MET A 273 -4.77 -14.97 16.28
CA MET A 273 -4.04 -14.14 15.33
C MET A 273 -2.93 -14.93 14.63
N ILE A 274 -2.12 -15.69 15.37
CA ILE A 274 -1.08 -16.56 14.79
C ILE A 274 -1.71 -17.52 13.77
N ARG A 275 -2.80 -18.22 14.13
CA ARG A 275 -3.49 -19.14 13.20
C ARG A 275 -4.00 -18.43 11.95
N LEU A 276 -4.65 -17.28 12.10
CA LEU A 276 -5.16 -16.49 10.97
C LEU A 276 -4.04 -16.03 10.05
N GLN A 277 -2.93 -15.57 10.60
CA GLN A 277 -1.77 -15.13 9.84
C GLN A 277 -1.09 -16.25 9.08
N LEU A 278 -0.91 -17.41 9.72
CA LEU A 278 -0.39 -18.60 9.05
C LEU A 278 -1.32 -19.07 7.92
N GLN A 279 -2.63 -19.04 8.13
CA GLN A 279 -3.61 -19.38 7.10
C GLN A 279 -3.55 -18.39 5.92
N HIS A 280 -3.51 -17.09 6.20
CA HIS A 280 -3.35 -16.05 5.17
C HIS A 280 -2.02 -16.24 4.40
N PHE A 281 -0.94 -16.52 5.13
CA PHE A 281 0.37 -16.78 4.55
C PHE A 281 0.35 -17.98 3.60
N THR A 282 -0.23 -19.12 4.01
CA THR A 282 -0.32 -20.33 3.14
C THR A 282 -1.11 -20.08 1.86
N SER A 283 -2.13 -19.22 1.90
CA SER A 283 -2.91 -18.82 0.72
C SER A 283 -2.15 -17.87 -0.22
N SER A 284 -1.18 -17.11 0.31
CA SER A 284 -0.39 -16.14 -0.43
C SER A 284 0.56 -16.80 -1.44
N THR A 285 0.92 -16.06 -2.49
CA THR A 285 1.96 -16.45 -3.46
C THR A 285 3.30 -16.73 -2.78
N ALA A 286 3.63 -15.99 -1.71
CA ALA A 286 4.83 -16.22 -0.92
C ALA A 286 4.79 -17.57 -0.18
N GLY A 287 3.66 -17.91 0.45
CA GLY A 287 3.47 -19.19 1.13
C GLY A 287 3.51 -20.38 0.20
N ARG A 288 2.80 -20.31 -0.93
CA ARG A 288 2.85 -21.37 -1.97
C ARG A 288 4.25 -21.56 -2.54
N SER A 289 5.02 -20.49 -2.68
CA SER A 289 6.42 -20.57 -3.14
C SER A 289 7.33 -21.19 -2.08
N HIS A 290 7.15 -20.85 -0.80
CA HIS A 290 7.88 -21.44 0.32
C HIS A 290 7.56 -22.93 0.49
N GLU A 291 6.28 -23.34 0.43
CA GLU A 291 5.87 -24.74 0.52
C GLU A 291 6.44 -25.57 -0.64
N ARG A 292 6.46 -25.03 -1.85
CA ARG A 292 7.12 -25.67 -3.02
C ARG A 292 8.64 -25.74 -2.88
N TYR A 293 9.26 -24.76 -2.22
CA TYR A 293 10.69 -24.79 -1.91
C TYR A 293 10.97 -25.87 -0.86
N HIS A 294 10.33 -25.79 0.30
CA HIS A 294 10.45 -26.75 1.40
C HIS A 294 10.18 -28.19 0.95
N ASN A 295 9.12 -28.45 0.18
CA ASN A 295 8.82 -29.80 -0.34
C ASN A 295 9.86 -30.31 -1.36
N ARG A 296 10.50 -29.42 -2.12
CA ARG A 296 11.60 -29.81 -3.04
C ARG A 296 12.89 -30.14 -2.29
N TYR A 297 13.21 -29.42 -1.21
CA TYR A 297 14.38 -29.72 -0.37
C TYR A 297 14.16 -30.92 0.55
N ALA A 298 12.95 -31.09 1.09
CA ALA A 298 12.57 -32.28 1.86
C ALA A 298 12.63 -33.55 1.00
N LYS A 299 12.11 -33.52 -0.24
CA LYS A 299 12.26 -34.64 -1.19
C LYS A 299 13.72 -34.91 -1.59
N LYS A 300 14.57 -33.88 -1.71
CA LYS A 300 16.02 -34.05 -1.98
C LYS A 300 16.80 -34.65 -0.80
N ARG A 301 16.32 -34.51 0.45
CA ARG A 301 16.93 -35.21 1.60
C ARG A 301 16.52 -36.67 1.73
N VAL A 302 15.42 -37.10 1.10
CA VAL A 302 14.96 -38.50 1.10
C VAL A 302 15.55 -39.33 -0.06
N LEU A 303 16.29 -38.71 -0.99
CA LEU A 303 16.89 -39.39 -2.13
C LEU A 303 18.42 -39.29 -2.10
N ARG A 304 19.04 -40.15 -1.29
CA ARG A 304 20.34 -40.77 -1.59
C ARG A 304 20.28 -42.27 -1.26
N PRO A 305 20.92 -43.13 -2.07
CA PRO A 305 20.44 -44.47 -2.38
C PRO A 305 21.05 -45.54 -1.46
N ALA A 306 20.24 -46.49 -1.03
CA ALA A 306 20.71 -47.78 -0.54
C ALA A 306 20.18 -48.86 -1.49
N GLU A 307 21.12 -49.64 -2.01
CA GLU A 307 20.94 -50.71 -2.96
C GLU A 307 20.40 -51.99 -2.28
N HIS A 308 19.75 -52.83 -3.11
CA HIS A 308 19.30 -54.22 -2.87
C HIS A 308 18.03 -54.34 -2.00
N SER A 309 16.97 -55.08 -2.36
CA SER A 309 16.86 -56.30 -3.16
C SER A 309 15.50 -56.34 -3.87
N CYS A 310 15.50 -57.01 -5.02
CA CYS A 310 14.38 -57.45 -5.82
C CYS A 310 13.36 -58.25 -4.97
N ASP A 311 12.06 -58.10 -5.25
CA ASP A 311 11.30 -59.23 -5.78
C ASP A 311 9.98 -58.83 -6.45
N ALA A 312 9.65 -59.60 -7.48
CA ALA A 312 8.56 -59.45 -8.44
C ALA A 312 7.16 -59.63 -7.76
N SER A 313 6.01 -59.23 -8.32
CA SER A 313 5.52 -59.55 -9.66
C SER A 313 4.05 -59.09 -9.82
N VAL A 314 3.65 -58.96 -11.09
CA VAL A 314 2.29 -59.18 -11.65
C VAL A 314 1.22 -58.08 -11.52
N ASN A 315 1.06 -57.35 -12.64
CA ASN A 315 -0.22 -56.83 -13.14
C ASN A 315 -1.16 -57.98 -13.52
N PRO A 316 -2.48 -57.80 -13.39
CA PRO A 316 -3.29 -57.91 -14.61
C PRO A 316 -4.37 -56.84 -14.76
N ASP A 317 -4.60 -56.49 -16.03
CA ASP A 317 -5.62 -55.59 -16.59
C ASP A 317 -6.99 -56.34 -16.74
N PRO A 318 -8.02 -55.77 -17.38
CA PRO A 318 -9.35 -55.55 -16.80
C PRO A 318 -10.40 -56.55 -17.34
N ARG A 319 -11.67 -56.39 -16.91
CA ARG A 319 -12.96 -56.97 -17.44
C ARG A 319 -13.64 -57.97 -16.50
N LYS A 320 -14.71 -57.51 -15.83
CA LYS A 320 -16.07 -58.08 -15.97
C LYS A 320 -17.10 -57.24 -15.22
N ARG A 321 -18.19 -56.91 -15.92
CA ARG A 321 -19.36 -56.14 -15.47
C ARG A 321 -20.50 -57.12 -15.17
N SER A 322 -21.30 -56.84 -14.15
CA SER A 322 -22.63 -57.41 -13.87
C SER A 322 -23.24 -56.57 -12.73
N LYS A 323 -24.46 -56.06 -12.70
CA LYS A 323 -25.66 -56.13 -13.57
C LYS A 323 -26.58 -54.98 -13.15
N ARG A 324 -27.36 -54.44 -14.09
CA ARG A 324 -28.35 -53.34 -13.94
C ARG A 324 -29.70 -53.85 -13.40
N GLU A 325 -30.49 -52.95 -12.80
CA GLU A 325 -31.94 -52.77 -13.02
C GLU A 325 -32.13 -51.27 -13.34
N ASP A 326 -32.39 -50.88 -14.61
CA ASP A 326 -33.68 -50.76 -15.33
C ASP A 326 -34.52 -49.53 -14.87
N VAL A 327 -34.47 -48.37 -15.55
CA VAL A 327 -35.03 -47.95 -16.89
C VAL A 327 -36.44 -47.31 -16.71
N PRO A 328 -36.96 -46.37 -17.54
CA PRO A 328 -36.44 -45.60 -18.68
C PRO A 328 -36.64 -44.04 -18.63
N PRO A 329 -36.14 -43.33 -19.68
CA PRO A 329 -36.26 -41.89 -19.94
C PRO A 329 -37.25 -41.55 -21.10
N ILE A 330 -37.19 -40.29 -21.59
CA ILE A 330 -37.55 -39.71 -22.92
C ILE A 330 -38.34 -38.39 -22.69
N GLY A 331 -38.02 -37.24 -23.30
CA GLY A 331 -37.16 -36.99 -24.45
C GLY A 331 -36.74 -35.52 -24.57
N GLU A 332 -35.69 -35.34 -25.38
CA GLU A 332 -35.30 -34.09 -26.01
C GLU A 332 -36.29 -33.76 -27.14
N GLU A 333 -36.49 -32.47 -27.40
CA GLU A 333 -36.78 -31.77 -28.66
C GLU A 333 -37.28 -30.37 -28.24
N THR A 334 -37.02 -29.23 -28.87
CA THR A 334 -36.20 -28.78 -29.99
C THR A 334 -36.17 -27.25 -29.86
N ALA A 335 -35.17 -26.62 -30.48
CA ALA A 335 -35.06 -25.17 -30.55
C ALA A 335 -36.24 -24.52 -31.29
N SER A 336 -36.70 -23.37 -30.82
CA SER A 336 -37.37 -22.38 -31.64
C SER A 336 -36.92 -20.97 -31.26
N ALA A 337 -36.30 -20.30 -32.22
CA ALA A 337 -36.00 -18.89 -32.17
C ALA A 337 -37.30 -18.06 -32.09
N GLY A 338 -37.30 -17.05 -31.22
CA GLY A 338 -38.35 -16.03 -31.13
C GLY A 338 -37.73 -14.72 -30.68
N LEU A 339 -37.61 -13.80 -31.63
CA LEU A 339 -37.20 -12.41 -31.44
C LEU A 339 -38.15 -11.68 -30.48
N GLY A 340 -37.59 -10.94 -29.53
CA GLY A 340 -38.34 -10.05 -28.65
C GLY A 340 -37.40 -9.32 -27.71
N GLY A 341 -36.88 -8.17 -28.14
CA GLY A 341 -36.05 -7.32 -27.30
C GLY A 341 -36.85 -6.70 -26.17
N SER A 342 -36.19 -6.50 -25.02
CA SER A 342 -36.34 -5.26 -24.27
C SER A 342 -35.09 -5.03 -23.43
N ALA A 343 -34.50 -3.86 -23.64
CA ALA A 343 -33.42 -3.30 -22.86
C ALA A 343 -33.80 -3.19 -21.37
N ASN A 344 -32.86 -3.47 -20.47
CA ASN A 344 -32.60 -2.77 -19.19
C ASN A 344 -31.85 -3.59 -18.10
N ASP A 345 -30.95 -4.52 -18.43
CA ASP A 345 -30.22 -5.31 -17.39
C ASP A 345 -28.81 -4.80 -17.01
N GLU A 346 -28.33 -3.69 -17.57
CA GLU A 346 -26.95 -3.22 -17.29
C GLU A 346 -26.67 -2.55 -15.91
N PRO A 347 -27.62 -1.99 -15.11
CA PRO A 347 -27.24 -1.34 -13.86
C PRO A 347 -27.11 -2.29 -12.66
N ALA A 348 -27.70 -3.49 -12.70
CA ALA A 348 -27.68 -4.44 -11.60
C ALA A 348 -26.35 -5.21 -11.51
N ASP A 349 -25.78 -5.56 -12.66
CA ASP A 349 -24.59 -6.42 -12.74
C ASP A 349 -23.31 -5.69 -12.30
N ILE A 350 -23.18 -4.41 -12.67
CA ILE A 350 -22.08 -3.54 -12.19
C ILE A 350 -22.15 -3.34 -10.67
N THR A 351 -23.37 -3.23 -10.13
CA THR A 351 -23.56 -3.02 -8.68
C THR A 351 -23.22 -4.28 -7.89
N ASN A 352 -23.58 -5.45 -8.40
CA ASN A 352 -23.20 -6.74 -7.79
C ASN A 352 -21.68 -6.99 -7.90
N GLY A 353 -21.07 -6.71 -9.05
CA GLY A 353 -19.62 -6.80 -9.23
C GLY A 353 -18.83 -5.86 -8.30
N LEU A 354 -19.33 -4.66 -8.04
CA LEU A 354 -18.73 -3.74 -7.07
C LEU A 354 -18.89 -4.23 -5.62
N ILE A 355 -20.05 -4.81 -5.28
CA ILE A 355 -20.28 -5.40 -3.95
C ILE A 355 -19.29 -6.54 -3.70
N ASP A 356 -19.12 -7.43 -4.67
CA ASP A 356 -18.19 -8.54 -4.56
C ASP A 356 -16.73 -8.05 -4.50
N TYR A 357 -16.37 -7.05 -5.31
CA TYR A 357 -15.05 -6.38 -5.25
C TYR A 357 -14.74 -5.78 -3.87
N ILE A 358 -15.72 -5.14 -3.23
CA ILE A 358 -15.57 -4.60 -1.88
C ILE A 358 -15.48 -5.74 -0.85
N GLN A 359 -16.31 -6.77 -0.99
CA GLN A 359 -16.38 -7.89 -0.04
C GLN A 359 -15.08 -8.69 0.05
N GLU A 360 -14.37 -8.87 -1.06
CA GLU A 360 -13.05 -9.52 -1.13
C GLU A 360 -11.95 -8.72 -0.43
N ARG A 361 -12.07 -7.38 -0.40
CA ARG A 361 -11.07 -6.47 0.17
C ARG A 361 -11.38 -6.02 1.59
N LEU A 362 -12.62 -6.19 2.04
CA LEU A 362 -13.09 -5.86 3.38
C LEU A 362 -12.61 -6.93 4.40
N THR A 363 -11.32 -6.85 4.72
CA THR A 363 -10.65 -7.67 5.74
C THR A 363 -10.78 -7.04 7.14
N PRO A 364 -10.62 -7.79 8.23
CA PRO A 364 -10.62 -7.22 9.59
C PRO A 364 -9.60 -6.08 9.77
N SER A 365 -8.43 -6.17 9.13
CA SER A 365 -7.44 -5.08 9.13
C SER A 365 -7.98 -3.84 8.43
N CYS A 366 -8.57 -4.00 7.24
CA CYS A 366 -9.17 -2.89 6.49
C CYS A 366 -10.30 -2.22 7.29
N ILE A 367 -11.12 -3.00 8.01
CA ILE A 367 -12.18 -2.47 8.88
C ILE A 367 -11.58 -1.68 10.04
N VAL A 368 -10.52 -2.18 10.68
CA VAL A 368 -9.84 -1.46 11.76
C VAL A 368 -9.22 -0.16 11.24
N ASP A 369 -8.55 -0.20 10.09
CA ASP A 369 -7.96 0.98 9.45
C ASP A 369 -9.04 2.00 9.06
N LEU A 370 -10.19 1.53 8.56
CA LEU A 370 -11.33 2.38 8.21
C LEU A 370 -11.96 3.02 9.46
N VAL A 371 -12.13 2.24 10.54
CA VAL A 371 -12.66 2.75 11.81
C VAL A 371 -11.70 3.75 12.42
N ILE A 372 -10.40 3.49 12.42
CA ILE A 372 -9.37 4.42 12.91
C ILE A 372 -9.38 5.70 12.07
N ALA A 373 -9.40 5.60 10.74
CA ALA A 373 -9.51 6.76 9.86
C ALA A 373 -10.81 7.55 10.13
N ALA A 374 -11.93 6.86 10.35
CA ALA A 374 -13.21 7.48 10.67
C ALA A 374 -13.24 8.10 12.08
N THR A 375 -12.49 7.57 13.06
CA THR A 375 -12.49 8.14 14.42
C THR A 375 -12.00 9.58 14.48
N ALA A 376 -11.16 10.01 13.52
CA ALA A 376 -10.73 11.40 13.38
C ALA A 376 -11.86 12.34 12.90
N THR A 377 -12.94 11.78 12.33
CA THR A 377 -14.07 12.54 11.76
C THR A 377 -15.37 12.34 12.53
N TRP A 378 -15.36 11.56 13.62
CA TRP A 378 -16.55 11.32 14.42
C TRP A 378 -16.98 12.59 15.17
N PRO A 379 -18.27 12.96 15.14
CA PRO A 379 -18.76 14.07 15.93
C PRO A 379 -18.61 13.74 17.44
N ASN A 380 -18.25 14.74 18.22
CA ASN A 380 -18.11 14.63 19.69
C ASN A 380 -19.42 14.32 20.41
N GLN A 381 -20.55 14.30 19.70
CA GLN A 381 -21.87 13.88 20.18
C GLN A 381 -22.54 12.97 19.14
N MET A 382 -23.12 11.87 19.61
CA MET A 382 -23.80 10.89 18.76
C MET A 382 -25.05 11.53 18.13
N LEU A 383 -25.19 11.45 16.81
CA LEU A 383 -26.35 12.05 16.11
C LEU A 383 -27.66 11.39 16.57
N PRO A 384 -28.74 12.16 16.85
CA PRO A 384 -29.99 11.61 17.39
C PRO A 384 -30.62 10.49 16.56
N GLY A 385 -30.45 10.53 15.22
CA GLY A 385 -30.95 9.50 14.31
C GLY A 385 -30.17 8.17 14.34
N PHE A 386 -28.95 8.15 14.90
CA PHE A 386 -28.16 6.93 15.03
C PHE A 386 -28.62 6.08 16.23
N MET A 387 -29.09 6.71 17.30
CA MET A 387 -29.55 6.03 18.51
C MET A 387 -30.83 5.20 18.29
N SER A 388 -31.68 5.59 17.35
CA SER A 388 -32.91 4.86 17.04
C SER A 388 -32.69 3.60 16.19
N GLN A 389 -31.56 3.49 15.48
CA GLN A 389 -31.23 2.37 14.59
C GLN A 389 -30.13 1.44 15.15
N TYR A 390 -29.44 1.87 16.21
CA TYR A 390 -28.37 1.11 16.84
C TYR A 390 -28.92 0.13 17.89
N ASP A 391 -29.08 -1.14 17.51
CA ASP A 391 -29.34 -2.25 18.45
C ASP A 391 -28.05 -3.08 18.64
N PRO A 392 -27.35 -2.94 19.78
CA PRO A 392 -26.11 -3.66 20.06
C PRO A 392 -26.29 -5.18 19.98
N LYS A 393 -27.48 -5.71 20.30
CA LYS A 393 -27.73 -7.15 20.35
C LYS A 393 -27.91 -7.78 18.97
N LYS A 394 -28.34 -7.00 17.97
CA LYS A 394 -28.42 -7.44 16.56
C LYS A 394 -27.12 -7.23 15.79
N LEU A 395 -26.31 -6.24 16.16
CA LEU A 395 -25.06 -5.88 15.50
C LEU A 395 -23.84 -6.74 15.91
N LEU A 396 -23.92 -7.47 17.03
CA LEU A 396 -22.83 -8.32 17.52
C LEU A 396 -22.57 -9.59 16.70
N GLN A 397 -23.40 -9.90 15.71
CA GLN A 397 -23.17 -11.04 14.82
C GLN A 397 -22.62 -10.55 13.48
N CYS A 398 -21.31 -10.69 13.27
CA CYS A 398 -20.69 -10.63 11.94
C CYS A 398 -21.11 -11.88 11.14
N THR A 399 -22.36 -11.91 10.67
CA THR A 399 -22.81 -12.89 9.69
C THR A 399 -22.41 -12.45 8.29
N GLU A 400 -22.22 -13.39 7.36
CA GLU A 400 -21.98 -13.07 5.94
C GLU A 400 -23.10 -12.22 5.35
N VAL A 401 -24.34 -12.36 5.86
CA VAL A 401 -25.48 -11.52 5.49
C VAL A 401 -25.26 -10.05 5.88
N ASN A 402 -24.84 -9.78 7.12
CA ASN A 402 -24.56 -8.43 7.59
C ASN A 402 -23.35 -7.81 6.89
N LYS A 403 -22.32 -8.63 6.58
CA LYS A 403 -21.17 -8.20 5.78
C LYS A 403 -21.61 -7.76 4.39
N ARG A 404 -22.50 -8.50 3.75
CA ARG A 404 -23.01 -8.19 2.40
C ARG A 404 -23.87 -6.91 2.39
N VAL A 405 -24.69 -6.70 3.42
CA VAL A 405 -25.46 -5.45 3.60
C VAL A 405 -24.54 -4.24 3.73
N LEU A 406 -23.47 -4.36 4.52
CA LEU A 406 -22.46 -3.31 4.64
C LEU A 406 -21.75 -3.01 3.31
N CYS A 407 -21.33 -4.04 2.57
CA CYS A 407 -20.68 -3.87 1.26
C CYS A 407 -21.61 -3.18 0.26
N ARG A 408 -22.91 -3.51 0.28
CA ARG A 408 -23.93 -2.82 -0.52
C ARG A 408 -24.03 -1.34 -0.18
N ARG A 409 -24.02 -1.00 1.10
CA ARG A 409 -24.08 0.41 1.54
C ARG A 409 -22.83 1.20 1.12
N ILE A 410 -21.66 0.58 1.19
CA ILE A 410 -20.40 1.20 0.72
C ILE A 410 -20.44 1.39 -0.80
N ALA A 411 -20.91 0.40 -1.55
CA ALA A 411 -21.07 0.50 -3.01
C ALA A 411 -22.01 1.65 -3.40
N GLU A 412 -23.14 1.82 -2.70
CA GLU A 412 -24.07 2.94 -2.89
C GLU A 412 -23.39 4.30 -2.65
N LEU A 413 -22.61 4.43 -1.57
CA LEU A 413 -21.90 5.67 -1.24
C LEU A 413 -20.81 6.02 -2.27
N LEU A 414 -20.04 5.03 -2.74
CA LEU A 414 -19.04 5.22 -3.79
C LEU A 414 -19.69 5.66 -5.11
N LYS A 415 -20.86 5.11 -5.44
CA LYS A 415 -21.63 5.51 -6.63
C LYS A 415 -22.16 6.94 -6.50
N GLN A 416 -22.70 7.32 -5.33
CA GLN A 416 -23.19 8.68 -5.07
C GLN A 416 -22.09 9.74 -5.16
N ARG A 417 -20.85 9.38 -4.81
CA ARG A 417 -19.69 10.29 -4.87
C ARG A 417 -18.85 10.18 -6.14
N ASN A 418 -19.28 9.38 -7.14
CA ASN A 418 -18.52 9.11 -8.37
C ASN A 418 -17.10 8.55 -8.14
N LEU A 419 -16.89 7.82 -7.02
CA LEU A 419 -15.59 7.23 -6.63
C LEU A 419 -15.53 5.74 -7.02
N LEU A 420 -15.94 5.40 -8.25
CA LEU A 420 -15.98 4.01 -8.69
C LEU A 420 -14.56 3.49 -9.01
N PRO A 421 -14.14 2.35 -8.43
CA PRO A 421 -12.90 1.68 -8.83
C PRO A 421 -12.96 1.33 -10.33
N ARG A 422 -11.83 1.41 -11.04
CA ARG A 422 -11.72 0.86 -12.40
C ARG A 422 -11.78 -0.68 -12.31
N ILE A 423 -12.99 -1.23 -12.26
CA ILE A 423 -13.24 -2.66 -12.35
C ILE A 423 -12.93 -3.04 -13.80
N GLY A 424 -11.88 -3.84 -13.99
CA GLY A 424 -11.38 -4.20 -15.31
C GLY A 424 -12.39 -5.03 -16.08
N TYR A 425 -13.21 -4.37 -16.88
CA TYR A 425 -13.75 -4.91 -18.12
C TYR A 425 -13.22 -3.99 -19.22
N GLU A 426 -12.36 -4.52 -20.08
CA GLU A 426 -12.00 -3.85 -21.33
C GLU A 426 -13.29 -3.68 -22.13
N ALA A 427 -13.88 -2.49 -22.10
CA ALA A 427 -14.86 -2.09 -23.09
C ALA A 427 -14.14 -2.02 -24.44
N PRO A 428 -14.65 -2.63 -25.52
CA PRO A 428 -14.03 -2.50 -26.83
C PRO A 428 -14.08 -1.02 -27.23
N GLU A 429 -12.92 -0.37 -27.28
CA GLU A 429 -12.78 0.95 -27.86
C GLU A 429 -13.31 0.90 -29.30
N ARG A 430 -14.43 1.57 -29.56
CA ARG A 430 -14.86 1.87 -30.92
C ARG A 430 -13.87 2.88 -31.51
N GLU A 431 -12.83 2.39 -32.17
CA GLU A 431 -12.06 3.19 -33.12
C GLU A 431 -13.02 3.77 -34.16
N LYS A 432 -13.20 5.10 -34.13
CA LYS A 432 -13.83 5.82 -35.24
C LYS A 432 -12.82 5.89 -36.37
N ALA A 433 -13.06 5.12 -37.43
CA ALA A 433 -12.35 5.22 -38.69
C ALA A 433 -12.49 6.63 -39.30
N PRO A 434 -11.44 7.18 -39.95
CA PRO A 434 -11.56 8.42 -40.71
C PRO A 434 -12.33 8.19 -42.03
N PRO A 435 -12.99 9.21 -42.60
CA PRO A 435 -13.76 9.07 -43.83
C PRO A 435 -12.85 8.88 -45.05
N VAL A 436 -13.26 8.00 -45.95
CA VAL A 436 -12.65 7.77 -47.26
C VAL A 436 -13.38 8.68 -48.26
N ASP A 437 -12.66 9.63 -48.86
CA ASP A 437 -13.08 10.33 -50.08
C ASP A 437 -12.27 9.78 -51.26
N GLU A 438 -12.95 9.13 -52.20
CA GLU A 438 -12.43 8.85 -53.54
C GLU A 438 -12.89 9.96 -54.51
N LEU A 439 -11.98 10.58 -55.24
CA LEU A 439 -11.91 10.53 -56.72
C LEU A 439 -11.00 11.63 -57.32
N ASN A 440 -10.04 11.13 -58.12
CA ASN A 440 -9.56 11.63 -59.40
C ASN A 440 -8.42 12.66 -59.55
N SER A 441 -7.32 12.07 -60.08
CA SER A 441 -6.54 12.48 -61.25
C SER A 441 -5.51 13.60 -61.12
N SER A 442 -4.23 13.28 -61.29
CA SER A 442 -3.52 13.41 -62.58
C SER A 442 -1.99 13.37 -62.43
N VAL A 443 -1.38 12.55 -63.30
CA VAL A 443 -0.07 12.72 -63.97
C VAL A 443 1.22 12.72 -63.13
N ALA A 444 2.02 11.67 -63.34
CA ALA A 444 3.49 11.67 -63.21
C ALA A 444 4.14 11.84 -64.59
N PRO A 445 5.44 12.22 -64.65
CA PRO A 445 6.39 11.25 -65.23
C PRO A 445 7.77 11.16 -64.55
N LYS A 446 8.24 9.90 -64.42
CA LYS A 446 9.58 9.27 -64.70
C LYS A 446 10.89 10.09 -64.45
N ALA A 447 12.05 9.56 -64.05
CA ALA A 447 12.67 8.28 -63.63
C ALA A 447 14.19 8.61 -63.35
N PRO A 448 15.21 7.71 -63.33
CA PRO A 448 15.42 6.35 -62.79
C PRO A 448 16.72 6.25 -61.92
N GLY A 449 17.03 5.08 -61.30
CA GLY A 449 18.43 4.77 -60.95
C GLY A 449 18.75 3.65 -59.94
N SER A 450 18.97 2.43 -60.45
CA SER A 450 19.75 1.29 -59.90
C SER A 450 19.22 0.57 -58.63
N SER A 451 18.75 -0.68 -58.72
CA SER A 451 19.49 -1.95 -58.91
C SER A 451 20.41 -2.35 -57.76
N ARG A 452 19.93 -3.22 -56.86
CA ARG A 452 20.49 -4.58 -56.73
C ARG A 452 19.51 -5.56 -56.09
N ARG A 453 19.31 -6.68 -56.79
CA ARG A 453 18.55 -7.88 -56.41
C ARG A 453 19.43 -8.89 -55.68
N GLN A 454 18.72 -9.85 -55.07
CA GLN A 454 19.06 -11.22 -54.64
C GLN A 454 19.24 -11.36 -53.12
N GLY A 455 18.53 -12.26 -52.43
CA GLY A 455 17.58 -13.26 -52.89
C GLY A 455 16.95 -13.99 -51.70
N LEU A 456 15.69 -14.40 -51.91
CA LEU A 456 14.80 -15.17 -51.05
C LEU A 456 15.41 -16.44 -50.45
N LEU A 457 14.97 -16.73 -49.21
CA LEU A 457 14.45 -18.00 -48.65
C LEU A 457 13.98 -17.59 -47.23
N GLY A 458 12.83 -17.93 -46.66
CA GLY A 458 11.67 -18.75 -46.96
C GLY A 458 10.86 -18.76 -45.65
N VAL A 459 9.55 -18.60 -45.77
CA VAL A 459 8.57 -18.42 -44.68
C VAL A 459 8.56 -19.58 -43.67
N LYS A 460 8.63 -19.27 -42.36
CA LYS A 460 7.72 -19.80 -41.31
C LYS A 460 8.03 -19.23 -39.91
N ASP A 461 6.94 -19.03 -39.17
CA ASP A 461 6.83 -18.86 -37.71
C ASP A 461 7.15 -17.48 -37.10
N ARG A 462 6.13 -16.60 -37.21
CA ARG A 462 5.80 -15.61 -36.18
C ARG A 462 5.21 -16.32 -34.95
N VAL A 463 5.27 -15.59 -33.83
CA VAL A 463 4.56 -15.79 -32.54
C VAL A 463 5.35 -16.56 -31.49
N LYS A 464 6.29 -15.84 -30.84
CA LYS A 464 6.66 -15.93 -29.42
C LYS A 464 7.86 -15.01 -29.20
N ASP A 465 7.62 -13.71 -29.01
CA ASP A 465 8.60 -12.79 -28.36
C ASP A 465 8.01 -11.39 -28.06
N ALA A 466 6.71 -11.31 -27.80
CA ALA A 466 6.06 -10.06 -27.36
C ALA A 466 5.28 -10.22 -26.03
N VAL A 467 5.63 -11.22 -25.21
CA VAL A 467 4.99 -11.47 -23.90
C VAL A 467 6.05 -11.69 -22.81
N VAL A 468 6.98 -10.75 -22.65
CA VAL A 468 7.79 -10.65 -21.41
C VAL A 468 8.01 -9.21 -20.94
N SER A 469 7.81 -8.17 -21.77
CA SER A 469 8.16 -6.78 -21.38
C SER A 469 6.97 -5.88 -20.95
N SER A 470 5.80 -6.44 -20.63
CA SER A 470 4.69 -5.65 -20.07
C SER A 470 4.05 -6.34 -18.87
N LYS A 471 4.75 -6.31 -17.74
CA LYS A 471 4.14 -6.41 -16.40
C LYS A 471 4.55 -5.17 -15.62
N ARG A 472 3.91 -4.05 -15.95
CA ARG A 472 3.94 -2.85 -15.10
C ARG A 472 3.06 -3.08 -13.89
N CYS A 473 3.67 -2.83 -12.73
CA CYS A 473 3.16 -2.13 -11.56
C CYS A 473 1.64 -2.11 -11.38
N CYS A 474 1.17 -2.81 -10.34
CA CYS A 474 -0.14 -2.60 -9.74
C CYS A 474 -0.29 -1.14 -9.27
N PRO A 475 -1.35 -0.41 -9.67
CA PRO A 475 -1.67 0.90 -9.12
C PRO A 475 -2.78 0.74 -8.08
N LEU A 476 -2.43 0.27 -6.88
CA LEU A 476 -3.34 0.30 -5.72
C LEU A 476 -2.65 0.83 -4.44
N SER A 477 -1.37 1.23 -4.53
CA SER A 477 -0.64 1.94 -3.49
C SER A 477 -0.82 3.47 -3.55
N SER A 478 -1.67 3.97 -4.45
CA SER A 478 -1.83 5.40 -4.73
C SER A 478 -3.18 6.00 -4.35
N ILE A 479 -4.01 5.27 -3.60
CA ILE A 479 -5.18 5.88 -2.95
C ILE A 479 -4.73 6.30 -1.55
N VAL A 480 -3.98 7.40 -1.51
CA VAL A 480 -3.78 8.20 -0.31
C VAL A 480 -5.01 9.09 -0.17
N LEU A 481 -5.65 9.00 0.99
CA LEU A 481 -6.32 10.09 1.71
C LEU A 481 -6.70 11.31 0.86
N THR A 482 -7.89 11.28 0.27
CA THR A 482 -8.67 12.47 -0.04
C THR A 482 -10.04 12.26 0.56
N GLU A 483 -10.19 12.68 1.82
CA GLU A 483 -11.35 13.39 2.35
C GLU A 483 -11.18 13.54 3.88
N TYR A 484 -11.04 14.82 4.26
CA TYR A 484 -10.99 15.42 5.60
C TYR A 484 -9.66 15.36 6.35
#